data_AF-A0A7U9XLD0-F1
#
_entry.id   AF-A0A7U9XLD0-F1
#
_cell.length_a   1.000
_cell.length_b   1.000
_cell.length_c   1.000
_cell.angle_alpha   90.00
_cell.angle_beta   90.00
_cell.angle_gamma   90.00
#
_symmetry.space_group_name_H-M   'P 1'
#
loop_
_entity.id
_entity.type
_entity.pdbx_description
1 polymer ?
#
loop_
_entity_poly.entity_id
_entity_poly.type
_entity_poly.pdbx_seq_one_letter_code
_entity_poly.pdbx_strand_id
1 'polypeptide(L)'
;MNKLFTDVAENAAYVLSFFAIIVALFVVALLLEKAARKKNNVTEPIFGTRKIAMIGMFSAIAMILHLFDFPLPFAPGFYKLDFSELPILVGTFAFGPTAGVMMEFVKILLKLCIKGTSTAFVGDLANFVIGCSFILPASVIYTFHKSKKSAVIGCVAGTLCMTVFGTAFNAIYLLPAFSKLFHMSLEDILAMGSAINPLMTEGSIVSFVVACVAPMNLIKGASVSLVTLLVYKPLSPIIKEGHR
;
A
#
# COMPACT_ATOMS: atom_id res chain seq x y z
N MET A 1 14.69 5.68 19.52
CA MET A 1 14.86 6.92 18.71
C MET A 1 16.25 7.00 18.08
N ASN A 2 17.37 6.79 18.79
CA ASN A 2 18.72 6.92 18.20
C ASN A 2 18.95 6.11 16.92
N LYS A 3 18.54 4.84 16.86
CA LYS A 3 18.75 3.98 15.68
C LYS A 3 18.05 4.49 14.42
N LEU A 4 16.80 4.97 14.54
CA LEU A 4 16.04 5.46 13.40
C LEU A 4 16.63 6.76 12.82
N PHE A 5 17.13 7.66 13.68
CA PHE A 5 17.82 8.86 13.21
C PHE A 5 19.15 8.52 12.51
N THR A 6 19.87 7.51 12.98
CA THR A 6 21.06 6.97 12.30
C THR A 6 20.70 6.39 10.94
N ASP A 7 19.68 5.53 10.87
CA ASP A 7 19.22 4.93 9.61
C ASP A 7 18.78 6.01 8.59
N VAL A 8 18.10 7.07 9.05
CA VAL A 8 17.71 8.21 8.20
C VAL A 8 18.94 8.97 7.70
N ALA A 9 19.93 9.22 8.55
CA ALA A 9 21.14 9.95 8.16
C ALA A 9 21.95 9.17 7.12
N GLU A 10 22.09 7.86 7.30
CA GLU A 10 22.81 6.98 6.38
C GLU A 10 22.11 6.86 5.02
N ASN A 11 20.77 6.99 4.99
CA ASN A 11 19.95 6.78 3.80
C ASN A 11 19.20 8.03 3.35
N ALA A 12 19.73 9.23 3.65
CA ALA A 12 19.04 10.49 3.46
C ALA A 12 18.54 10.73 2.01
N ALA A 13 19.34 10.36 1.01
CA ALA A 13 18.95 10.46 -0.40
C ALA A 13 17.73 9.59 -0.75
N TYR A 14 17.62 8.41 -0.13
CA TYR A 14 16.49 7.50 -0.32
C TYR A 14 15.24 7.99 0.42
N VAL A 15 15.41 8.55 1.62
CA VAL A 15 14.32 9.18 2.37
C VAL A 15 13.75 10.37 1.61
N LEU A 16 14.60 11.18 0.95
CA LEU A 16 14.16 12.29 0.11
C LEU A 16 13.38 11.81 -1.13
N SER A 17 13.85 10.76 -1.82
CA SER A 17 13.12 10.20 -2.96
C SER A 17 11.77 9.59 -2.53
N PHE A 18 11.72 8.95 -1.36
CA PHE A 18 10.48 8.47 -0.76
C PHE A 18 9.51 9.63 -0.51
N PHE A 19 9.97 10.73 0.09
CA PHE A 19 9.12 11.90 0.34
C PHE A 19 8.59 12.52 -0.97
N ALA A 20 9.43 12.62 -2.01
CA ALA A 20 9.00 13.09 -3.32
C ALA A 20 7.90 12.22 -3.94
N ILE A 21 8.01 10.89 -3.82
CA ILE A 21 6.99 9.94 -4.30
C ILE A 21 5.68 10.10 -3.51
N ILE A 22 5.75 10.27 -2.19
CA ILE A 22 4.57 10.54 -1.34
C ILE A 22 3.85 11.80 -1.81
N VAL A 23 4.59 12.90 -2.01
CA VAL A 23 4.01 14.17 -2.48
C VAL A 23 3.37 13.99 -3.86
N ALA A 24 4.05 13.32 -4.80
CA ALA A 24 3.51 13.06 -6.13
C ALA A 24 2.20 12.25 -6.08
N LEU A 25 2.16 11.16 -5.31
CA LEU A 25 0.95 10.34 -5.14
C LEU A 25 -0.17 11.10 -4.45
N PHE A 26 0.16 11.96 -3.49
CA PHE A 26 -0.82 12.83 -2.83
C PHE A 26 -1.41 13.86 -3.81
N VAL A 27 -0.59 14.49 -4.65
CA VAL A 27 -1.06 15.40 -5.71
C VAL A 27 -1.96 14.67 -6.70
N VAL A 28 -1.58 13.48 -7.15
CA VAL A 28 -2.41 12.65 -8.03
C VAL A 28 -3.76 12.32 -7.36
N ALA A 29 -3.75 11.91 -6.09
CA ALA A 29 -4.97 11.63 -5.33
C ALA A 29 -5.87 12.87 -5.20
N LEU A 30 -5.29 14.05 -4.95
CA LEU A 30 -6.03 15.31 -4.89
C LEU A 30 -6.69 15.65 -6.22
N LEU A 31 -5.96 15.50 -7.33
CA LEU A 31 -6.49 15.77 -8.68
C LEU A 31 -7.64 14.82 -9.02
N LEU A 32 -7.47 13.52 -8.71
CA LEU A 32 -8.50 12.50 -8.91
C LEU A 32 -9.74 12.76 -8.02
N GLU A 33 -9.54 13.15 -6.76
CA GLU A 33 -10.66 13.49 -5.87
C GLU A 33 -11.40 14.75 -6.35
N LYS A 34 -10.68 15.79 -6.78
CA LYS A 34 -11.28 17.00 -7.35
C LYS A 34 -12.10 16.69 -8.59
N ALA A 35 -11.58 15.86 -9.49
CA ALA A 35 -12.30 15.44 -10.69
C ALA A 35 -13.59 14.67 -10.35
N ALA A 36 -13.51 13.73 -9.41
CA ALA A 36 -14.68 12.96 -8.97
C ALA A 36 -15.74 13.83 -8.27
N ARG A 37 -15.31 14.77 -7.43
CA ARG A 37 -16.20 15.72 -6.72
C ARG A 37 -16.92 16.65 -7.69
N LYS A 38 -16.20 17.19 -8.68
CA LYS A 38 -16.77 18.03 -9.74
C LYS A 38 -17.86 17.28 -10.50
N LYS A 39 -17.64 16.02 -10.85
CA LYS A 39 -18.64 15.18 -11.53
C LYS A 39 -19.89 14.92 -10.66
N ASN A 40 -19.70 14.76 -9.35
CA ASN A 40 -20.77 14.42 -8.41
C ASN A 40 -21.42 15.65 -7.72
N ASN A 41 -21.08 16.88 -8.14
CA ASN A 41 -21.57 18.15 -7.55
C ASN A 41 -21.37 18.25 -6.02
N VAL A 42 -20.25 17.73 -5.52
CA VAL A 42 -19.87 17.75 -4.09
C VAL A 42 -19.12 19.05 -3.80
N THR A 43 -19.62 19.88 -2.89
CA THR A 43 -19.08 21.22 -2.58
C THR A 43 -18.32 21.28 -1.25
N GLU A 44 -18.41 20.23 -0.43
CA GLU A 44 -17.72 20.16 0.85
C GLU A 44 -16.20 20.24 0.68
N PRO A 45 -15.45 20.73 1.69
CA PRO A 45 -14.00 20.75 1.65
C PRO A 45 -13.42 19.33 1.54
N ILE A 46 -12.24 19.22 0.93
CA ILE A 46 -11.53 17.93 0.83
C ILE A 46 -11.11 17.42 2.21
N PHE A 47 -10.74 18.33 3.11
CA PHE A 47 -10.40 18.04 4.50
C PHE A 47 -11.39 18.75 5.43
N GLY A 48 -12.18 17.96 6.14
CA GLY A 48 -12.99 18.42 7.26
C GLY A 48 -12.55 17.73 8.55
N THR A 49 -12.83 18.33 9.70
CA THR A 49 -12.38 17.84 11.02
C THR A 49 -12.68 16.35 11.24
N ARG A 50 -13.90 15.91 10.88
CA ARG A 50 -14.31 14.50 10.95
C ARG A 50 -13.44 13.59 10.07
N LYS A 51 -13.14 14.03 8.84
CA LYS A 51 -12.32 13.24 7.90
C LYS A 51 -10.89 13.11 8.41
N ILE A 52 -10.33 14.16 9.01
CA ILE A 52 -9.00 14.14 9.63
C ILE A 52 -8.97 13.15 10.81
N ALA A 53 -9.97 13.21 11.70
CA ALA A 53 -10.08 12.26 12.81
C ALA A 53 -10.19 10.80 12.33
N MET A 54 -11.01 10.56 11.30
CA MET A 54 -11.17 9.23 10.71
C MET A 54 -9.89 8.74 10.03
N ILE A 55 -9.16 9.60 9.30
CA ILE A 55 -7.85 9.26 8.75
C ILE A 55 -6.93 8.79 9.88
N GLY A 56 -6.86 9.52 11.00
CA GLY A 56 -6.07 9.11 12.17
C GLY A 56 -6.46 7.73 12.72
N MET A 57 -7.76 7.49 12.95
CA MET A 57 -8.25 6.22 13.49
C MET A 57 -7.97 5.03 12.55
N PHE A 58 -8.31 5.15 11.26
CA PHE A 58 -8.07 4.08 10.29
C PHE A 58 -6.58 3.81 10.11
N SER A 59 -5.72 4.84 10.14
CA SER A 59 -4.27 4.68 10.08
C SER A 59 -3.71 3.95 11.30
N ALA A 60 -4.24 4.23 12.50
CA ALA A 60 -3.84 3.53 13.71
C ALA A 60 -4.22 2.04 13.67
N ILE A 61 -5.45 1.73 13.24
CA ILE A 61 -5.90 0.33 13.05
C ILE A 61 -5.04 -0.36 11.99
N ALA A 62 -4.77 0.31 10.86
CA ALA A 62 -3.90 -0.21 9.80
C ALA A 62 -2.50 -0.53 10.34
N MET A 63 -1.92 0.37 11.12
CA MET A 63 -0.61 0.13 11.73
C MET A 63 -0.63 -1.07 12.68
N ILE A 64 -1.65 -1.20 13.53
CA ILE A 64 -1.78 -2.36 14.43
C ILE A 64 -1.82 -3.65 13.62
N LEU A 65 -2.61 -3.71 12.54
CA LEU A 65 -2.66 -4.88 11.66
C LEU A 65 -1.33 -5.15 10.96
N HIS A 66 -0.58 -4.10 10.63
CA HIS A 66 0.76 -4.21 10.06
C HIS A 66 1.78 -4.83 11.04
N LEU A 67 1.58 -4.65 12.35
CA LEU A 67 2.46 -5.28 13.35
C LEU A 67 2.38 -6.82 13.30
N PHE A 68 1.24 -7.36 12.88
CA PHE A 68 0.99 -8.80 12.70
C PHE A 68 1.37 -9.31 11.30
N ASP A 69 2.37 -8.69 10.67
CA ASP A 69 2.95 -9.19 9.42
C ASP A 69 3.58 -10.58 9.59
N PHE A 70 3.43 -11.44 8.58
CA PHE A 70 4.01 -12.78 8.58
C PHE A 70 4.69 -13.09 7.24
N PRO A 71 5.79 -13.87 7.25
CA PRO A 71 6.47 -14.26 6.02
C PRO A 71 5.64 -15.27 5.22
N LEU A 72 5.80 -15.27 3.90
CA LEU A 72 5.14 -16.22 3.01
C LEU A 72 6.06 -17.43 2.74
N PRO A 73 5.51 -18.66 2.66
CA PRO A 73 6.32 -19.87 2.51
C PRO A 73 6.99 -19.99 1.13
N PHE A 74 6.54 -19.20 0.14
CA PHE A 74 7.03 -19.26 -1.25
C PHE A 74 7.88 -18.03 -1.64
N ALA A 75 8.22 -17.16 -0.69
CA ALA A 75 9.00 -15.95 -0.93
C ALA A 75 10.05 -15.74 0.18
N PRO A 76 11.16 -15.04 -0.10
CA PRO A 76 12.13 -14.68 0.94
C PRO A 76 11.53 -13.91 2.11
N GLY A 77 12.08 -14.07 3.32
CA GLY A 77 11.50 -13.56 4.57
C GLY A 77 11.37 -12.04 4.70
N PHE A 78 11.96 -11.26 3.80
CA PHE A 78 11.73 -9.81 3.70
C PHE A 78 10.41 -9.46 2.99
N TYR A 79 9.80 -10.40 2.25
CA TYR A 79 8.43 -10.31 1.78
C TYR A 79 7.48 -10.82 2.84
N LYS A 80 6.69 -9.90 3.39
CA LYS A 80 5.70 -10.20 4.40
C LYS A 80 4.31 -9.79 3.93
N LEU A 81 3.34 -10.61 4.31
CA LEU A 81 1.94 -10.33 4.12
C LEU A 81 1.33 -9.79 5.41
N ASP A 82 0.47 -8.80 5.26
CA ASP A 82 -0.27 -8.16 6.33
C ASP A 82 -1.64 -7.72 5.78
N PHE A 83 -2.57 -7.41 6.68
CA PHE A 83 -3.93 -6.98 6.34
C PHE A 83 -4.15 -5.48 6.59
N SER A 84 -3.09 -4.66 6.64
CA SER A 84 -3.20 -3.24 6.97
C SER A 84 -3.93 -2.40 5.92
N GLU A 85 -4.03 -2.89 4.68
CA GLU A 85 -4.74 -2.21 3.59
C GLU A 85 -6.26 -2.36 3.71
N LEU A 86 -6.75 -3.27 4.55
CA LEU A 86 -8.18 -3.45 4.82
C LEU A 86 -8.83 -2.19 5.43
N PRO A 87 -8.39 -1.68 6.60
CA PRO A 87 -8.93 -0.44 7.15
C PRO A 87 -8.72 0.74 6.21
N ILE A 88 -7.60 0.77 5.48
CA ILE A 88 -7.32 1.83 4.51
C ILE A 88 -8.32 1.79 3.36
N LEU A 89 -8.59 0.64 2.74
CA LEU A 89 -9.53 0.55 1.62
C LEU A 89 -10.96 0.89 2.08
N VAL A 90 -11.38 0.40 3.25
CA VAL A 90 -12.66 0.77 3.86
C VAL A 90 -12.77 2.28 4.05
N GLY A 91 -11.76 2.90 4.68
CA GLY A 91 -11.71 4.35 4.87
C GLY A 91 -11.67 5.12 3.56
N THR A 92 -10.98 4.59 2.54
CA THR A 92 -10.85 5.23 1.22
C THR A 92 -12.19 5.21 0.47
N PHE A 93 -12.95 4.11 0.53
CA PHE A 93 -14.30 4.08 -0.03
C PHE A 93 -15.25 5.05 0.69
N ALA A 94 -15.08 5.24 2.00
CA ALA A 94 -15.89 6.19 2.74
C ALA A 94 -15.54 7.66 2.42
N PHE A 95 -14.24 7.99 2.38
CA PHE A 95 -13.75 9.38 2.42
C PHE A 95 -13.04 9.87 1.15
N GLY A 96 -12.82 8.99 0.17
CA GLY A 96 -12.20 9.30 -1.13
C GLY A 96 -10.71 8.99 -1.22
N PRO A 97 -10.13 9.08 -2.44
CA PRO A 97 -8.75 8.67 -2.73
C PRO A 97 -7.70 9.44 -1.92
N THR A 98 -7.88 10.74 -1.67
CA THR A 98 -6.91 11.54 -0.88
C THR A 98 -6.84 11.04 0.55
N ALA A 99 -7.96 10.65 1.16
CA ALA A 99 -7.94 10.03 2.48
C ALA A 99 -7.17 8.72 2.46
N GLY A 100 -7.33 7.90 1.42
CA GLY A 100 -6.58 6.66 1.22
C GLY A 100 -5.08 6.86 1.30
N VAL A 101 -4.55 7.76 0.46
CA VAL A 101 -3.10 8.03 0.42
C VAL A 101 -2.60 8.61 1.75
N MET A 102 -3.39 9.46 2.41
CA MET A 102 -3.04 9.96 3.74
C MET A 102 -3.02 8.85 4.79
N MET A 103 -3.97 7.91 4.75
CA MET A 103 -4.00 6.79 5.69
C MET A 103 -2.82 5.83 5.48
N GLU A 104 -2.46 5.56 4.21
CA GLU A 104 -1.24 4.83 3.86
C GLU A 104 0.02 5.51 4.43
N PHE A 105 0.14 6.82 4.22
CA PHE A 105 1.30 7.58 4.68
C PHE A 105 1.41 7.55 6.21
N VAL A 106 0.32 7.85 6.91
CA VAL A 106 0.31 7.86 8.38
C VAL A 106 0.53 6.46 8.95
N LYS A 107 -0.02 5.40 8.34
CA LYS A 107 0.27 4.00 8.70
C LYS A 107 1.79 3.76 8.70
N ILE A 108 2.47 4.09 7.61
CA ILE A 108 3.91 3.84 7.46
C ILE A 108 4.72 4.66 8.45
N LEU A 109 4.36 5.93 8.66
CA LEU A 109 5.00 6.74 9.70
C LEU A 109 4.87 6.13 11.09
N LEU A 110 3.65 5.72 11.48
CA LEU A 110 3.41 5.09 12.78
C LEU A 110 4.17 3.77 12.92
N LYS A 111 4.18 2.95 11.86
CA LYS A 111 4.95 1.70 11.81
C LYS A 111 6.44 1.96 12.00
N LEU A 112 7.01 2.96 11.32
CA LEU A 112 8.42 3.33 11.46
C LEU A 112 8.74 3.79 12.88
N CYS A 113 7.86 4.57 13.52
CA CYS A 113 8.04 5.00 14.90
C CYS A 113 8.02 3.84 15.91
N ILE A 114 7.22 2.80 15.67
CA ILE A 114 6.99 1.70 16.62
C ILE A 114 7.93 0.51 16.38
N LYS A 115 8.00 0.02 15.13
CA LYS A 115 8.75 -1.18 14.74
C LYS A 115 10.12 -0.86 14.11
N GLY A 116 10.32 0.39 13.66
CA GLY A 116 11.48 0.77 12.86
C GLY A 116 11.46 0.17 11.45
N THR A 117 12.61 0.22 10.78
CA THR A 117 12.82 -0.43 9.48
C THR A 117 13.79 -1.60 9.61
N SER A 118 13.49 -2.69 8.91
CA SER A 118 14.37 -3.86 8.76
C SER A 118 14.91 -3.99 7.32
N THR A 119 14.56 -3.03 6.45
CA THR A 119 14.83 -3.08 5.00
C THR A 119 15.41 -1.77 4.49
N ALA A 120 16.09 -0.99 5.36
CA ALA A 120 16.66 0.32 5.01
C ALA A 120 15.66 1.23 4.27
N PHE A 121 14.42 1.29 4.78
CA PHE A 121 13.27 2.00 4.19
C PHE A 121 12.73 1.47 2.84
N VAL A 122 13.39 0.50 2.19
CA VAL A 122 12.92 -0.05 0.90
C VAL A 122 11.59 -0.74 1.02
N GLY A 123 11.41 -1.58 2.05
CA GLY A 123 10.16 -2.28 2.31
C GLY A 123 9.05 -1.34 2.75
N ASP A 124 9.39 -0.27 3.46
CA ASP A 124 8.44 0.76 3.88
C ASP A 124 7.91 1.56 2.67
N LEU A 125 8.80 1.96 1.77
CA LEU A 125 8.44 2.55 0.48
C LEU A 125 7.63 1.57 -0.37
N ALA A 126 8.04 0.30 -0.45
CA ALA A 126 7.33 -0.72 -1.20
C ALA A 126 5.90 -0.86 -0.70
N ASN A 127 5.69 -0.96 0.61
CA ASN A 127 4.36 -1.10 1.19
C ASN A 127 3.49 0.14 0.88
N PHE A 128 4.04 1.35 1.00
CA PHE A 128 3.32 2.58 0.66
C PHE A 128 2.91 2.66 -0.82
N VAL A 129 3.88 2.48 -1.74
CA VAL A 129 3.65 2.68 -3.18
C VAL A 129 2.78 1.55 -3.75
N ILE A 130 3.05 0.30 -3.37
CA ILE A 130 2.24 -0.85 -3.79
C ILE A 130 0.83 -0.72 -3.19
N GLY A 131 0.70 -0.31 -1.92
CA GLY A 131 -0.60 0.01 -1.31
C GLY A 131 -1.35 1.10 -2.07
N CYS A 132 -0.69 2.20 -2.43
CA CYS A 132 -1.27 3.27 -3.25
C CYS A 132 -1.71 2.78 -4.64
N SER A 133 -0.94 1.89 -5.27
CA SER A 133 -1.28 1.28 -6.57
C SER A 133 -2.51 0.36 -6.50
N PHE A 134 -2.86 -0.13 -5.31
CA PHE A 134 -4.11 -0.84 -5.06
C PHE A 134 -5.27 0.13 -4.80
N ILE A 135 -5.10 1.04 -3.83
CA ILE A 135 -6.19 1.87 -3.32
C ILE A 135 -6.65 2.94 -4.30
N LEU A 136 -5.76 3.52 -5.11
CA LEU A 136 -6.10 4.59 -6.05
C LEU A 136 -7.04 4.11 -7.15
N PRO A 137 -6.70 3.10 -7.99
CA PRO A 137 -7.63 2.59 -9.01
C PRO A 137 -8.93 2.09 -8.39
N ALA A 138 -8.87 1.37 -7.25
CA ALA A 138 -10.07 0.87 -6.60
C ALA A 138 -11.02 1.99 -6.16
N SER A 139 -10.48 3.02 -5.52
CA SER A 139 -11.27 4.14 -5.00
C SER A 139 -11.73 5.10 -6.08
N VAL A 140 -10.96 5.30 -7.16
CA VAL A 140 -11.37 6.13 -8.30
C VAL A 140 -12.62 5.51 -8.94
N ILE A 141 -12.58 4.23 -9.29
CA ILE A 141 -13.73 3.53 -9.90
C ILE A 141 -14.96 3.65 -9.00
N TYR A 142 -14.79 3.43 -7.69
CA TYR A 142 -15.87 3.52 -6.72
C TYR A 142 -16.42 4.95 -6.56
N THR A 143 -15.54 5.97 -6.44
CA THR A 143 -15.93 7.35 -6.13
C THR A 143 -16.66 8.01 -7.31
N PHE A 144 -16.31 7.66 -8.54
CA PHE A 144 -16.97 8.17 -9.74
C PHE A 144 -18.38 7.61 -9.96
N HIS A 145 -18.70 6.46 -9.38
CA HIS A 145 -20.05 5.88 -9.43
C HIS A 145 -20.28 4.94 -8.24
N LYS A 146 -20.77 5.46 -7.10
CA LYS A 146 -20.86 4.68 -5.85
C LYS A 146 -21.95 3.61 -5.93
N SER A 147 -21.57 2.34 -6.09
CA SER A 147 -22.49 1.19 -6.07
C SER A 147 -21.76 -0.07 -5.59
N LYS A 148 -22.51 -1.15 -5.31
CA LYS A 148 -21.89 -2.46 -5.02
C LYS A 148 -21.06 -2.95 -6.21
N LYS A 149 -21.56 -2.74 -7.43
CA LYS A 149 -20.90 -3.18 -8.66
C LYS A 149 -19.57 -2.46 -8.86
N SER A 150 -19.54 -1.14 -8.67
CA SER A 150 -18.29 -0.38 -8.81
C SER A 150 -17.29 -0.67 -7.70
N ALA A 151 -17.73 -1.01 -6.49
CA ALA A 151 -16.83 -1.48 -5.43
C ALA A 151 -16.13 -2.78 -5.84
N VAL A 152 -16.88 -3.76 -6.37
CA VAL A 152 -16.31 -5.03 -6.86
C VAL A 152 -15.35 -4.79 -8.02
N ILE A 153 -15.76 -4.02 -9.03
CA ILE A 153 -14.91 -3.69 -10.18
C ILE A 153 -13.65 -2.94 -9.73
N GLY A 154 -13.79 -2.00 -8.79
CA GLY A 154 -12.69 -1.27 -8.20
C GLY A 154 -11.69 -2.19 -7.50
N CYS A 155 -12.16 -3.10 -6.65
CA CYS A 155 -11.32 -4.08 -5.98
C CYS A 155 -10.55 -4.98 -6.96
N VAL A 156 -11.21 -5.47 -8.02
CA VAL A 156 -10.58 -6.29 -9.06
C VAL A 156 -9.52 -5.46 -9.81
N ALA A 157 -9.89 -4.27 -10.29
CA ALA A 157 -8.98 -3.40 -11.02
C ALA A 157 -7.77 -2.98 -10.16
N GLY A 158 -7.99 -2.68 -8.87
CA GLY A 158 -6.93 -2.36 -7.94
C GLY A 158 -6.01 -3.54 -7.67
N THR A 159 -6.56 -4.75 -7.49
CA THR A 159 -5.75 -5.96 -7.28
C THR A 159 -4.87 -6.25 -8.50
N LEU A 160 -5.43 -6.15 -9.71
CA LEU A 160 -4.67 -6.32 -10.95
C LEU A 160 -3.61 -5.22 -11.13
N CYS A 161 -3.96 -3.96 -10.87
CA CYS A 161 -3.02 -2.85 -10.94
C CYS A 161 -1.86 -3.04 -9.96
N MET A 162 -2.15 -3.38 -8.71
CA MET A 162 -1.15 -3.68 -7.69
C MET A 162 -0.27 -4.87 -8.08
N THR A 163 -0.85 -5.91 -8.67
CA THR A 163 -0.09 -7.09 -9.09
C THR A 163 0.87 -6.75 -10.21
N VAL A 164 0.40 -6.09 -11.28
CA VAL A 164 1.24 -5.71 -12.43
C VAL A 164 2.28 -4.67 -12.02
N PHE A 165 1.85 -3.57 -11.41
CA PHE A 165 2.73 -2.49 -10.98
C PHE A 165 3.71 -2.98 -9.92
N GLY A 166 3.24 -3.67 -8.88
CA GLY A 166 4.08 -4.16 -7.80
C GLY A 166 5.13 -5.17 -8.29
N THR A 167 4.78 -6.04 -9.23
CA THR A 167 5.74 -6.98 -9.85
C THR A 167 6.80 -6.25 -10.67
N ALA A 168 6.39 -5.32 -11.53
CA ALA A 168 7.32 -4.53 -12.34
C ALA A 168 8.22 -3.63 -11.48
N PHE A 169 7.64 -2.94 -10.49
CA PHE A 169 8.36 -2.07 -9.57
C PHE A 169 9.37 -2.85 -8.71
N ASN A 170 9.04 -4.10 -8.35
CA ASN A 170 10.00 -4.95 -7.66
C ASN A 170 11.21 -5.30 -8.53
N ALA A 171 10.99 -5.68 -9.79
CA ALA A 171 12.07 -6.04 -10.69
C ALA A 171 12.97 -4.84 -11.04
N ILE A 172 12.37 -3.69 -11.31
CA ILE A 172 13.08 -2.53 -11.86
C ILE A 172 13.74 -1.69 -10.76
N TYR A 173 13.09 -1.56 -9.61
CA TYR A 173 13.52 -0.61 -8.58
C TYR A 173 13.78 -1.25 -7.22
N LEU A 174 12.83 -1.99 -6.64
CA LEU A 174 12.95 -2.42 -5.25
C LEU A 174 14.07 -3.45 -5.02
N LEU A 175 14.19 -4.49 -5.85
CA LEU A 175 15.26 -5.48 -5.71
C LEU A 175 16.65 -4.87 -5.95
N PRO A 176 16.88 -4.05 -7.00
CA PRO A 176 18.15 -3.33 -7.16
C PRO A 176 18.45 -2.35 -6.02
N ALA A 177 17.45 -1.63 -5.51
CA ALA A 177 17.62 -0.72 -4.37
C ALA A 177 17.96 -1.49 -3.09
N PHE A 178 17.28 -2.61 -2.85
CA PHE A 178 17.53 -3.49 -1.71
C PHE A 178 18.96 -4.05 -1.74
N SER A 179 19.42 -4.55 -2.89
CA SER A 179 20.80 -4.99 -3.11
C SER A 179 21.83 -3.91 -2.77
N LYS A 180 21.62 -2.68 -3.26
CA LYS A 180 22.53 -1.55 -3.00
C LYS A 180 22.58 -1.15 -1.53
N LEU A 181 21.43 -1.11 -0.86
CA LEU A 181 21.30 -0.62 0.52
C LEU A 181 21.75 -1.67 1.56
N PHE A 182 21.62 -2.96 1.24
CA PHE A 182 22.10 -4.04 2.10
C PHE A 182 23.52 -4.52 1.75
N HIS A 183 24.17 -3.90 0.75
CA HIS A 183 25.48 -4.32 0.24
C HIS A 183 25.53 -5.83 -0.11
N MET A 184 24.39 -6.40 -0.51
CA MET A 184 24.23 -7.80 -0.86
C MET A 184 24.14 -7.91 -2.38
N SER A 185 24.79 -8.92 -2.98
CA SER A 185 24.72 -9.07 -4.42
C SER A 185 23.29 -9.41 -4.85
N LEU A 186 22.88 -8.94 -6.03
CA LEU A 186 21.57 -9.27 -6.56
C LEU A 186 21.44 -10.77 -6.80
N GLU A 187 22.53 -11.45 -7.14
CA GLU A 187 22.59 -12.90 -7.32
C GLU A 187 22.27 -13.64 -6.02
N ASP A 188 22.82 -13.19 -4.88
CA ASP A 188 22.51 -13.79 -3.57
C ASP A 188 21.02 -13.67 -3.24
N ILE A 189 20.41 -12.51 -3.50
CA ILE A 189 18.98 -12.29 -3.27
C ILE A 189 18.14 -13.22 -4.15
N LEU A 190 18.53 -13.40 -5.42
CA LEU A 190 17.84 -14.30 -6.34
C LEU A 190 18.03 -15.77 -5.92
N ALA A 191 19.20 -16.14 -5.43
CA ALA A 191 19.49 -17.47 -4.91
C ALA A 191 18.65 -17.80 -3.66
N MET A 192 18.40 -16.82 -2.79
CA MET A 192 17.45 -16.99 -1.68
C MET A 192 16.03 -17.29 -2.19
N GLY A 193 15.64 -16.71 -3.33
CA GLY A 193 14.35 -16.97 -3.97
C GLY A 193 14.26 -18.38 -4.55
N SER A 194 15.27 -18.81 -5.32
CA SER A 194 15.29 -20.13 -5.95
C SER A 194 15.40 -21.28 -4.94
N ALA A 195 16.04 -21.06 -3.80
CA ALA A 195 16.08 -22.02 -2.71
C ALA A 195 14.71 -22.27 -2.06
N ILE A 196 13.80 -21.29 -2.11
CA ILE A 196 12.48 -21.36 -1.47
C ILE A 196 11.41 -21.80 -2.48
N ASN A 197 11.46 -21.25 -3.70
CA ASN A 197 10.42 -21.45 -4.69
C ASN A 197 10.94 -22.26 -5.89
N PRO A 198 10.58 -23.55 -6.02
CA PRO A 198 11.09 -24.43 -7.07
C PRO A 198 10.60 -24.04 -8.47
N LEU A 199 9.60 -23.15 -8.58
CA LEU A 199 9.15 -22.60 -9.87
C LEU A 199 10.08 -21.53 -10.42
N MET A 200 11.08 -21.11 -9.64
CA MET A 200 11.99 -20.04 -10.00
C MET A 200 13.18 -20.57 -10.80
N THR A 201 13.55 -19.86 -11.87
CA THR A 201 14.80 -20.06 -12.61
C THR A 201 15.92 -19.29 -11.94
N GLU A 202 17.03 -19.96 -11.66
CA GLU A 202 18.22 -19.36 -11.04
C GLU A 202 18.72 -18.15 -11.84
N GLY A 203 19.16 -17.10 -11.13
CA GLY A 203 19.71 -15.87 -11.72
C GLY A 203 18.69 -14.98 -12.46
N SER A 204 17.42 -15.35 -12.55
CA SER A 204 16.41 -14.57 -13.28
C SER A 204 15.55 -13.70 -12.36
N ILE A 205 15.75 -12.38 -12.40
CA ILE A 205 14.91 -11.39 -11.70
C ILE A 205 13.44 -11.53 -12.14
N VAL A 206 13.20 -11.73 -13.44
CA VAL A 206 11.84 -11.87 -13.97
C VAL A 206 11.16 -13.10 -13.38
N SER A 207 11.86 -14.23 -13.34
CA SER A 207 11.34 -15.45 -12.72
C SER A 207 11.06 -15.23 -11.23
N PHE A 208 11.96 -14.55 -10.50
CA PHE A 208 11.77 -14.21 -9.10
C PHE A 208 10.48 -13.43 -8.87
N VAL A 209 10.28 -12.32 -9.59
CA VAL A 209 9.12 -11.45 -9.33
C VAL A 209 7.82 -12.12 -9.77
N VAL A 210 7.83 -12.92 -10.83
CA VAL A 210 6.64 -13.67 -11.27
C VAL A 210 6.30 -14.80 -10.30
N ALA A 211 7.28 -15.49 -9.73
CA ALA A 211 7.06 -16.62 -8.83
C ALA A 211 6.79 -16.20 -7.37
N CYS A 212 7.39 -15.11 -6.90
CA CYS A 212 7.29 -14.67 -5.51
C CYS A 212 6.39 -13.44 -5.35
N VAL A 213 6.61 -12.39 -6.15
CA VAL A 213 5.99 -11.08 -5.94
C VAL A 213 4.57 -11.02 -6.50
N ALA A 214 4.35 -11.51 -7.71
CA ALA A 214 3.03 -11.49 -8.34
C ALA A 214 1.98 -12.29 -7.54
N PRO A 215 2.25 -13.53 -7.08
CA PRO A 215 1.28 -14.30 -6.31
C PRO A 215 1.02 -13.67 -4.94
N MET A 216 2.05 -13.14 -4.28
CA MET A 216 1.90 -12.41 -3.03
C MET A 216 0.95 -11.21 -3.20
N ASN A 217 1.17 -10.36 -4.21
CA ASN A 217 0.33 -9.20 -4.46
C ASN A 217 -1.10 -9.63 -4.81
N LEU A 218 -1.28 -10.70 -5.59
CA LEU A 218 -2.59 -11.21 -5.94
C LEU A 218 -3.35 -11.70 -4.70
N ILE A 219 -2.70 -12.49 -3.83
CA ILE A 219 -3.28 -12.99 -2.57
C ILE A 219 -3.63 -11.83 -1.65
N LYS A 220 -2.70 -10.87 -1.49
CA LYS A 220 -2.91 -9.70 -0.63
C LYS A 220 -4.09 -8.86 -1.13
N GLY A 221 -4.11 -8.53 -2.42
CA GLY A 221 -5.18 -7.73 -3.02
C GLY A 221 -6.54 -8.44 -2.99
N ALA A 222 -6.57 -9.73 -3.31
CA ALA A 222 -7.81 -10.52 -3.28
C ALA A 222 -8.38 -10.68 -1.87
N SER A 223 -7.53 -10.99 -0.88
CA SER A 223 -7.97 -11.16 0.51
C SER A 223 -8.47 -9.85 1.12
N VAL A 224 -7.73 -8.76 0.96
CA VAL A 224 -8.15 -7.42 1.41
C VAL A 224 -9.44 -6.99 0.70
N SER A 225 -9.54 -7.22 -0.61
CA SER A 225 -10.74 -6.92 -1.39
C SER A 225 -11.96 -7.69 -0.91
N LEU A 226 -11.81 -9.01 -0.70
CA LEU A 226 -12.88 -9.88 -0.25
C LEU A 226 -13.43 -9.40 1.10
N VAL A 227 -12.56 -9.22 2.09
CA VAL A 227 -12.99 -8.80 3.43
C VAL A 227 -13.59 -7.39 3.38
N THR A 228 -12.98 -6.47 2.63
CA THR A 228 -13.53 -5.11 2.46
C THR A 228 -14.94 -5.14 1.90
N LEU A 229 -15.20 -5.95 0.87
CA LEU A 229 -16.53 -6.05 0.25
C LEU A 229 -17.60 -6.60 1.21
N LEU A 230 -17.21 -7.41 2.20
CA LEU A 230 -18.09 -7.90 3.26
C LEU A 230 -18.39 -6.83 4.33
N VAL A 231 -17.39 -6.03 4.71
CA VAL A 231 -17.50 -5.12 5.88
C VAL A 231 -17.84 -3.67 5.52
N TYR A 232 -17.54 -3.18 4.32
CA TYR A 232 -17.67 -1.74 4.01
C TYR A 232 -19.12 -1.25 4.07
N LYS A 233 -20.08 -2.11 3.73
CA LYS A 233 -21.52 -1.77 3.75
C LYS A 233 -22.06 -1.64 5.18
N PRO A 234 -21.89 -2.63 6.07
CA PRO A 234 -22.26 -2.51 7.48
C PRO A 234 -21.62 -1.31 8.19
N LEU A 235 -20.40 -0.94 7.80
CA LEU A 235 -19.69 0.19 8.40
C LEU A 235 -20.13 1.55 7.84
N SER A 236 -20.71 1.59 6.63
CA SER A 236 -21.06 2.86 5.99
C SER A 236 -22.06 3.72 6.78
N PRO A 237 -23.10 3.20 7.45
CA PRO A 237 -23.99 3.99 8.30
C PRO A 237 -23.24 4.64 9.47
N ILE A 238 -22.49 3.85 10.23
CA ILE A 238 -21.73 4.30 11.40
C ILE A 238 -20.70 5.38 11.02
N ILE A 239 -20.02 5.19 9.89
CA ILE A 239 -19.02 6.13 9.38
C ILE A 239 -19.66 7.42 8.84
N LYS A 240 -20.95 7.39 8.45
CA LYS A 240 -21.66 8.56 7.87
C LYS A 240 -22.65 9.21 8.83
N GLU A 241 -22.97 8.59 9.97
CA GLU A 241 -24.11 8.96 10.83
C GLU A 241 -24.11 10.39 11.37
N GLY A 242 -22.96 11.06 11.46
CA GLY A 242 -22.86 12.50 11.74
C GLY A 242 -23.29 13.45 10.60
N HIS A 243 -24.12 13.01 9.66
CA HIS A 243 -24.74 13.85 8.61
C HIS A 243 -26.22 14.18 8.91
N ARG A 244 -26.62 14.14 10.19
CA ARG A 244 -27.90 14.72 10.62
C ARG A 244 -27.81 16.23 10.72
#